data_AF-A0A2D4MJT5-F1
#
_entry.id   AF-A0A2D4MJT5-F1
#
_cell.length_a   1.000
_cell.length_b   1.000
_cell.length_c   1.000
_cell.angle_alpha   90.00
_cell.angle_beta   90.00
_cell.angle_gamma   90.00
#
_symmetry.space_group_name_H-M   'P 1'
#
loop_
_entity.id
_entity.type
_entity.pdbx_description
1 polymer ?
#
loop_
_entity_poly.entity_id
_entity_poly.type
_entity_poly.pdbx_seq_one_letter_code
_entity_poly.pdbx_strand_id
1 'polypeptide(L)'
;MPRLEAFLYETLRYCSFVPVTIPHATTADVRLDGFHIPEGTVIFVNQWSVNHDRLRWKDPHVFDPRRFLDDRQETLDRDLACRVLIFSMGKRRCIGDQLAKLQLFLFTAILLHQCDLTANPAEQLSVDSDHGLVLRPRPYTLSVSRRSTSPAEEDGSRRNTDPFCPS
;
A
#
# COMPACT_ATOMS: atom_id res chain seq x y z
N MET A 1 -14.39 -1.30 0.22
CA MET A 1 -14.31 0.17 0.30
C MET A 1 -13.49 0.63 -0.90
N PRO A 2 -14.10 0.85 -2.07
CA PRO A 2 -13.38 0.93 -3.36
C PRO A 2 -12.29 2.00 -3.39
N ARG A 3 -12.57 3.20 -2.84
CA ARG A 3 -11.59 4.30 -2.76
C ARG A 3 -10.39 3.97 -1.87
N LEU A 4 -10.60 3.28 -0.76
CA LEU A 4 -9.51 2.85 0.12
C LEU A 4 -8.65 1.78 -0.56
N GLU A 5 -9.27 0.80 -1.20
CA GLU A 5 -8.55 -0.22 -1.96
C GLU A 5 -7.73 0.41 -3.10
N ALA A 6 -8.32 1.35 -3.84
CA ALA A 6 -7.66 2.08 -4.91
C ALA A 6 -6.46 2.89 -4.40
N PHE A 7 -6.60 3.57 -3.26
CA PHE A 7 -5.49 4.24 -2.58
C PHE A 7 -4.36 3.28 -2.19
N LEU A 8 -4.69 2.10 -1.66
CA LEU A 8 -3.69 1.10 -1.29
C LEU A 8 -2.93 0.56 -2.51
N TYR A 9 -3.64 0.22 -3.60
CA TYR A 9 -2.99 -0.24 -4.83
C TYR A 9 -2.12 0.83 -5.48
N GLU A 10 -2.56 2.10 -5.49
CA GLU A 10 -1.73 3.21 -5.97
C GLU A 10 -0.52 3.44 -5.08
N THR A 11 -0.66 3.30 -3.75
CA THR A 11 0.48 3.35 -2.83
C THR A 11 1.49 2.27 -3.17
N LEU A 12 1.06 1.01 -3.28
CA LEU A 12 1.95 -0.12 -3.60
C LEU A 12 2.66 0.04 -4.96
N ARG A 13 1.95 0.54 -5.98
CA ARG A 13 2.51 0.83 -7.30
C ARG A 13 3.51 1.97 -7.25
N TYR A 14 3.08 3.13 -6.75
CA TYR A 14 3.84 4.37 -6.77
C TYR A 14 5.11 4.27 -5.93
N CYS A 15 5.01 3.79 -4.69
CA CYS A 15 6.20 3.66 -3.84
C CYS A 15 7.10 2.51 -4.32
N SER A 16 6.51 1.43 -4.85
CA SER A 16 7.23 0.21 -5.23
C SER A 16 8.28 -0.16 -4.19
N PHE A 17 7.87 -0.18 -2.91
CA PHE A 17 8.80 -0.22 -1.77
C PHE A 17 9.74 -1.44 -1.76
N VAL A 18 9.45 -2.48 -2.55
CA VAL A 18 10.40 -3.54 -2.93
C VAL A 18 10.73 -3.38 -4.42
N PRO A 19 11.66 -2.48 -4.81
CA PRO A 19 11.83 -2.09 -6.20
C PRO A 19 12.45 -3.19 -7.04
N VAL A 20 13.28 -4.03 -6.42
CA VAL A 20 13.90 -5.22 -7.02
C VAL A 20 13.63 -6.40 -6.10
N THR A 21 13.27 -7.56 -6.67
CA THR A 21 13.04 -8.77 -5.86
C THR A 21 14.33 -9.24 -5.18
N ILE A 22 14.20 -10.17 -4.23
CA ILE A 22 15.33 -11.01 -3.81
C ILE A 22 15.95 -11.62 -5.08
N PRO A 23 17.30 -11.63 -5.22
CA PRO A 23 17.95 -12.17 -6.40
C PRO A 23 17.53 -13.62 -6.68
N HIS A 24 17.24 -13.90 -7.94
CA HIS A 24 16.96 -15.24 -8.44
C HIS A 24 18.23 -15.83 -9.08
N ALA A 25 18.21 -17.13 -9.35
CA ALA A 25 19.20 -17.79 -10.19
C ALA A 25 18.50 -18.72 -11.19
N THR A 26 19.02 -18.83 -12.41
CA THR A 26 18.55 -19.82 -13.39
C THR A 26 18.94 -21.24 -12.93
N THR A 27 18.02 -22.20 -13.08
CA THR A 27 18.24 -23.61 -12.69
C THR A 27 18.62 -24.50 -13.89
N ALA A 28 18.72 -23.90 -15.07
CA ALA A 28 19.12 -24.51 -16.33
C ALA A 28 19.42 -23.37 -17.32
N ASP A 29 20.00 -23.69 -18.46
CA ASP A 29 20.11 -22.78 -19.60
C ASP A 29 18.71 -22.34 -20.07
N VAL A 30 18.51 -21.03 -20.23
CA VAL A 30 17.24 -20.44 -20.67
C VAL A 30 17.47 -19.50 -21.85
N ARG A 31 16.50 -19.42 -22.76
CA ARG A 31 16.41 -18.35 -23.74
C ARG A 31 15.29 -17.39 -23.40
N LEU A 32 15.59 -16.11 -23.26
CA LEU A 32 14.61 -15.06 -22.95
C LEU A 32 14.81 -13.90 -23.93
N ASP A 33 13.75 -13.55 -24.67
CA ASP A 33 13.76 -12.46 -25.65
C ASP A 33 14.95 -12.52 -26.64
N GLY A 34 15.28 -13.73 -27.10
CA GLY A 34 16.42 -13.98 -27.99
C GLY A 34 17.79 -14.10 -27.30
N PHE A 35 17.92 -13.74 -26.02
CA PHE A 35 19.16 -13.88 -25.25
C PHE A 35 19.30 -15.28 -24.67
N HIS A 36 20.49 -15.89 -24.78
CA HIS A 36 20.86 -17.09 -24.05
C HIS A 36 21.41 -16.72 -22.67
N ILE A 37 20.82 -17.30 -21.64
CA ILE A 37 21.14 -17.09 -20.23
C ILE A 37 21.57 -18.44 -19.66
N PRO A 38 22.86 -18.63 -19.35
CA PRO A 38 23.36 -19.88 -18.81
C PRO A 38 22.74 -20.26 -17.46
N GLU A 39 22.74 -21.55 -17.12
CA GLU A 39 22.45 -22.05 -15.78
C GLU A 39 23.31 -21.35 -14.70
N GLY A 40 22.74 -21.12 -13.52
CA GLY A 40 23.42 -20.47 -12.40
C GLY A 40 23.55 -18.95 -12.50
N THR A 41 23.05 -18.34 -13.57
CA THR A 41 23.09 -16.87 -13.73
C THR A 41 22.18 -16.19 -12.71
N VAL A 42 22.71 -15.19 -11.99
CA VAL A 42 21.95 -14.36 -11.06
C VAL A 42 21.05 -13.39 -11.83
N ILE A 43 19.76 -13.36 -11.48
CA ILE A 43 18.73 -12.54 -12.15
C ILE A 43 18.08 -11.61 -11.13
N PHE A 44 17.99 -10.34 -11.49
CA PHE A 44 17.25 -9.32 -10.75
C PHE A 44 15.96 -8.98 -11.49
N VAL A 45 14.82 -9.05 -10.79
CA VAL A 45 13.51 -8.64 -11.34
C VAL A 45 13.21 -7.22 -10.86
N ASN A 46 13.23 -6.26 -11.79
CA ASN A 46 12.96 -4.85 -11.50
C ASN A 46 11.44 -4.58 -11.48
N GLN A 47 10.84 -4.72 -10.30
CA GLN A 47 9.42 -4.47 -10.07
C GLN A 47 9.05 -3.00 -10.25
N TRP A 48 9.94 -2.08 -9.84
CA TRP A 48 9.73 -0.63 -10.00
C TRP A 48 9.50 -0.26 -11.47
N SER A 49 10.29 -0.83 -12.39
CA SER A 49 10.14 -0.58 -13.82
C SER A 49 8.80 -1.05 -14.35
N VAL A 50 8.27 -2.19 -13.86
CA VAL A 50 6.93 -2.65 -14.24
C VAL A 50 5.83 -1.70 -13.75
N ASN A 51 5.98 -1.17 -12.53
CA ASN A 51 5.02 -0.26 -11.91
C ASN A 51 5.11 1.20 -12.41
N HIS A 52 6.17 1.52 -13.16
CA HIS A 52 6.44 2.86 -13.72
C HIS A 52 6.59 2.87 -15.25
N ASP A 53 6.33 1.74 -15.91
CA ASP A 53 6.33 1.65 -17.37
C ASP A 53 5.24 2.55 -17.96
N ARG A 54 5.64 3.54 -18.77
CA ARG A 54 4.75 4.51 -19.42
C ARG A 54 3.78 3.87 -20.42
N LEU A 55 4.10 2.68 -20.93
CA LEU A 55 3.21 1.93 -21.81
C LEU A 55 2.07 1.23 -21.04
N ARG A 56 2.26 1.00 -19.74
CA ARG A 56 1.30 0.31 -18.86
C ARG A 56 0.53 1.27 -17.96
N TRP A 57 1.19 2.35 -17.53
CA TRP A 57 0.67 3.30 -16.56
C TRP A 57 0.71 4.71 -17.15
N LYS A 58 -0.45 5.35 -17.28
CA LYS A 58 -0.56 6.77 -17.65
C LYS A 58 0.04 7.63 -16.54
N ASP A 59 0.93 8.58 -16.86
CA ASP A 59 1.54 9.48 -15.87
C ASP A 59 2.07 8.73 -14.62
N PRO A 60 3.03 7.79 -14.79
CA PRO A 60 3.40 6.84 -13.74
C PRO A 60 3.98 7.48 -12.47
N HIS A 61 4.53 8.69 -12.60
CA HIS A 61 5.11 9.47 -11.51
C HIS A 61 4.10 10.42 -10.85
N VAL A 62 2.83 10.36 -11.22
CA VAL A 62 1.75 11.04 -10.52
C VAL A 62 1.04 10.03 -9.63
N PHE A 63 0.92 10.36 -8.35
CA PHE A 63 0.12 9.59 -7.40
C PHE A 63 -1.36 9.90 -7.62
N ASP A 64 -2.11 8.98 -8.24
CA ASP A 64 -3.54 9.11 -8.49
C ASP A 64 -4.30 7.82 -8.15
N PRO A 65 -4.91 7.72 -6.96
CA PRO A 65 -5.73 6.57 -6.58
C PRO A 65 -6.90 6.30 -7.53
N ARG A 66 -7.46 7.33 -8.19
CA ARG A 66 -8.63 7.18 -9.06
C ARG A 66 -8.32 6.32 -10.29
N ARG A 67 -7.04 6.13 -10.61
CA ARG A 67 -6.55 5.23 -11.65
C ARG A 67 -7.10 3.81 -11.52
N PHE A 68 -7.30 3.33 -10.30
CA PHE A 68 -7.81 1.98 -10.04
C PHE A 68 -9.32 1.91 -9.87
N LEU A 69 -10.04 2.99 -10.14
CA LEU A 69 -11.49 2.99 -10.14
C LEU A 69 -12.01 2.88 -11.56
N ASP A 70 -13.21 2.32 -11.72
CA ASP A 70 -13.94 2.32 -12.98
C ASP A 70 -14.29 3.75 -13.45
N ASP A 71 -14.82 3.88 -14.68
CA ASP A 71 -15.18 5.16 -15.27
C ASP A 71 -16.21 5.95 -14.44
N ARG A 72 -17.00 5.26 -13.61
CA ARG A 72 -18.00 5.86 -12.70
C ARG A 72 -17.42 6.23 -11.33
N GLN A 73 -16.18 5.84 -11.06
CA GLN A 73 -15.50 5.97 -9.77
C GLN A 73 -16.21 5.25 -8.60
N GLU A 74 -16.93 4.17 -8.91
CA GLU A 74 -17.77 3.43 -7.96
C GLU A 74 -17.12 2.12 -7.53
N THR A 75 -16.48 1.40 -8.45
CA THR A 75 -15.87 0.09 -8.18
C THR A 75 -14.37 0.08 -8.47
N LEU A 76 -13.67 -0.87 -7.86
CA LEU A 76 -12.24 -1.07 -8.12
C LEU A 76 -12.08 -1.86 -9.42
N ASP A 77 -11.28 -1.34 -10.34
CA ASP A 77 -10.77 -2.10 -11.49
C ASP A 77 -9.78 -3.18 -10.99
N ARG A 78 -10.30 -4.39 -10.85
CA ARG A 78 -9.53 -5.56 -10.37
C ARG A 78 -8.49 -6.00 -11.39
N ASP A 79 -8.74 -5.82 -12.69
CA ASP A 79 -7.82 -6.22 -13.74
C ASP A 79 -6.60 -5.30 -13.74
N LEU A 80 -6.80 -3.99 -13.56
CA LEU A 80 -5.70 -3.04 -13.41
C LEU A 80 -4.95 -3.26 -12.09
N ALA A 81 -5.66 -3.49 -10.98
CA ALA A 81 -5.05 -3.77 -9.68
C ALA A 81 -4.13 -5.00 -9.71
N CYS A 82 -4.52 -6.05 -10.46
CA CYS A 82 -3.70 -7.26 -10.63
C CYS A 82 -2.39 -7.01 -11.42
N ARG A 83 -2.25 -5.88 -12.13
CA ARG A 83 -1.03 -5.54 -12.87
C ARG A 83 0.07 -4.94 -11.99
N VAL A 84 -0.26 -4.53 -10.76
CA VAL A 84 0.74 -4.04 -9.80
C VAL A 84 1.64 -5.19 -9.37
N LEU A 85 2.93 -5.07 -9.64
CA LEU A 85 3.93 -6.07 -9.28
C LEU A 85 4.71 -5.60 -8.06
N ILE A 86 4.34 -6.08 -6.87
CA ILE A 86 5.04 -5.75 -5.62
C ILE A 86 5.35 -6.99 -4.76
N PHE A 87 4.58 -8.07 -4.96
CA PHE A 87 4.72 -9.35 -4.27
C PHE A 87 5.39 -10.42 -5.15
N SER A 88 6.04 -10.03 -6.25
CA SER A 88 6.60 -10.94 -7.26
C SER A 88 5.55 -11.88 -7.90
N MET A 89 6.01 -12.80 -8.74
CA MET A 89 5.18 -13.79 -9.42
C MET A 89 5.91 -15.13 -9.58
N GLY A 90 5.17 -16.19 -9.94
CA GLY A 90 5.73 -17.53 -10.12
C GLY A 90 6.09 -18.24 -8.82
N LYS A 91 7.05 -19.18 -8.89
CA LYS A 91 7.41 -20.10 -7.79
C LYS A 91 7.91 -19.42 -6.52
N ARG A 92 8.40 -18.17 -6.62
CA ARG A 92 8.96 -17.39 -5.52
C ARG A 92 8.13 -16.14 -5.21
N ARG A 93 6.85 -16.12 -5.62
CA ARG A 93 5.88 -15.10 -5.19
C ARG A 93 5.80 -15.09 -3.66
N CYS A 94 5.60 -13.90 -3.09
CA CYS A 94 5.40 -13.73 -1.65
C CYS A 94 4.22 -14.57 -1.16
N ILE A 95 4.47 -15.44 -0.19
CA ILE A 95 3.44 -16.26 0.47
C ILE A 95 2.53 -15.43 1.38
N GLY A 96 2.99 -14.24 1.78
CA GLY A 96 2.26 -13.32 2.65
C GLY A 96 1.42 -12.27 1.92
N ASP A 97 1.30 -12.32 0.59
CA ASP A 97 0.57 -11.32 -0.23
C ASP A 97 -0.84 -11.02 0.33
N GLN A 98 -1.65 -12.07 0.53
CA GLN A 98 -3.03 -11.91 1.00
C GLN A 98 -3.10 -11.37 2.43
N LEU A 99 -2.22 -11.86 3.31
CA LEU A 99 -2.17 -11.39 4.70
C LEU A 99 -1.74 -9.92 4.79
N ALA A 100 -0.71 -9.54 4.03
CA ALA A 100 -0.21 -8.17 3.99
C ALA A 100 -1.28 -7.19 3.47
N LYS A 101 -1.98 -7.54 2.39
CA LYS A 101 -3.09 -6.72 1.85
C LYS A 101 -4.22 -6.55 2.87
N LEU A 102 -4.60 -7.63 3.57
CA LEU A 102 -5.62 -7.56 4.62
C LEU A 102 -5.17 -6.65 5.77
N GLN A 103 -3.94 -6.80 6.25
CA GLN A 103 -3.40 -5.96 7.32
C GLN A 103 -3.33 -4.49 6.91
N LEU A 104 -2.79 -4.18 5.72
CA LEU A 104 -2.75 -2.82 5.18
C LEU A 104 -4.15 -2.22 5.11
N PHE A 105 -5.13 -2.99 4.63
CA PHE A 105 -6.51 -2.53 4.57
C PHE A 105 -7.09 -2.22 5.95
N LEU A 106 -6.98 -3.13 6.91
CA LEU A 106 -7.54 -2.96 8.24
C LEU A 106 -6.87 -1.81 9.01
N PHE A 107 -5.54 -1.76 9.04
CA PHE A 107 -4.83 -0.68 9.73
C PHE A 107 -5.16 0.68 9.13
N THR A 108 -5.15 0.79 7.79
CA THR A 108 -5.46 2.06 7.13
C THR A 108 -6.92 2.45 7.35
N ALA A 109 -7.86 1.50 7.25
CA ALA A 109 -9.28 1.77 7.51
C ALA A 109 -9.51 2.28 8.93
N ILE A 110 -8.93 1.62 9.94
CA ILE A 110 -9.09 2.00 11.35
C ILE A 110 -8.46 3.36 11.63
N LEU A 111 -7.21 3.57 11.19
CA LEU A 111 -6.50 4.84 11.38
C LEU A 111 -7.24 6.00 10.71
N LEU A 112 -7.68 5.83 9.45
CA LEU A 112 -8.42 6.88 8.75
C LEU A 112 -9.85 7.06 9.24
N HIS A 113 -10.43 6.08 9.93
CA HIS A 113 -11.75 6.21 10.52
C HIS A 113 -11.69 6.94 11.87
N GLN A 114 -10.68 6.65 12.68
CA GLN A 114 -10.59 7.12 14.08
C GLN A 114 -9.67 8.32 14.28
N CYS A 115 -8.76 8.61 13.33
CA CYS A 115 -7.73 9.62 13.51
C CYS A 115 -7.71 10.65 12.37
N ASP A 116 -7.36 11.89 12.74
CA ASP A 116 -6.86 12.89 11.83
C ASP A 116 -5.33 12.85 11.86
N LEU A 117 -4.74 12.67 10.67
CA LEU A 117 -3.30 12.63 10.46
C LEU A 117 -2.90 13.90 9.75
N THR A 118 -2.06 14.72 10.39
CA THR A 118 -1.59 15.99 9.82
C THR A 118 -0.07 15.99 9.78
N ALA A 119 0.48 16.42 8.64
CA ALA A 119 1.91 16.61 8.48
C ALA A 119 2.41 17.70 9.44
N ASN A 120 3.62 17.53 9.97
CA ASN A 120 4.25 18.58 10.75
C ASN A 120 4.56 19.79 9.83
N PRO A 121 3.95 20.97 10.05
CA PRO A 121 4.17 22.13 9.19
C PRO A 121 5.60 22.68 9.29
N ALA A 122 6.37 22.32 10.33
CA ALA A 122 7.77 22.70 10.48
C ALA A 122 8.72 21.81 9.66
N GLU A 123 8.25 20.67 9.15
CA GLU A 123 9.04 19.73 8.35
C GLU A 123 8.59 19.75 6.89
N GLN A 124 9.54 19.85 5.97
CA GLN A 124 9.25 19.63 4.55
C GLN A 124 9.27 18.13 4.27
N LEU A 125 8.09 17.54 4.05
CA LEU A 125 8.00 16.12 3.71
C LEU A 125 8.68 15.85 2.37
N SER A 126 9.64 14.93 2.38
CA SER A 126 10.26 14.39 1.18
C SER A 126 9.79 12.96 0.94
N VAL A 127 9.67 12.57 -0.33
CA VAL A 127 9.45 11.18 -0.74
C VAL A 127 10.76 10.38 -0.81
N ASP A 128 11.90 11.02 -0.49
CA ASP A 128 13.19 10.36 -0.42
C ASP A 128 13.16 9.19 0.56
N SER A 129 13.74 8.08 0.13
CA SER A 129 13.79 6.85 0.89
C SER A 129 15.22 6.38 1.03
N ASP A 130 15.54 5.80 2.18
CA ASP A 130 16.81 5.12 2.38
C ASP A 130 16.80 3.81 1.58
N HIS A 131 17.86 3.61 0.80
CA HIS A 131 17.99 2.46 -0.08
C HIS A 131 18.39 1.20 0.69
N GLY A 132 17.67 0.12 0.42
CA GLY A 132 17.91 -1.23 0.91
C GLY A 132 17.07 -2.21 0.08
N LEU A 133 16.90 -3.46 0.53
CA LEU A 133 15.93 -4.37 -0.10
C LEU A 133 14.51 -3.77 -0.08
N VAL A 134 14.20 -3.02 0.97
CA VAL A 134 12.99 -2.22 1.11
C VAL A 134 13.36 -0.74 1.10
N LEU A 135 12.66 0.05 0.32
CA LEU A 135 12.67 1.51 0.39
C LEU A 135 11.93 1.93 1.65
N ARG A 136 12.66 2.51 2.59
CA ARG A 136 12.10 3.04 3.83
C ARG A 136 12.07 4.56 3.74
N PRO A 137 10.93 5.22 3.99
CA PRO A 137 10.91 6.67 4.05
C PRO A 137 11.88 7.14 5.14
N ARG A 138 12.54 8.27 4.90
CA ARG A 138 13.35 8.92 5.95
C ARG A 138 12.47 9.28 7.15
N PRO A 139 13.02 9.38 8.37
CA PRO A 139 12.23 9.76 9.55
C PRO A 139 11.47 11.07 9.31
N TYR A 140 10.18 11.08 9.64
CA TYR A 140 9.28 12.24 9.59
C TYR A 140 8.31 12.20 10.78
N THR A 141 7.77 13.35 11.16
CA THR A 141 6.79 13.43 12.25
C THR A 141 5.39 13.77 11.73
N LEU A 142 4.38 13.20 12.41
CA LEU A 142 2.96 13.46 12.16
C LEU A 142 2.29 13.85 13.47
N SER A 143 1.36 14.80 13.41
CA SER A 143 0.40 15.04 14.49
C SER A 143 -0.82 14.15 14.27
N VAL A 144 -1.19 13.42 15.32
CA VAL A 144 -2.30 12.47 15.32
C VAL A 144 -3.30 12.88 16.39
N SER A 145 -4.53 13.20 15.98
CA SER A 145 -5.64 13.49 16.90
C SER A 145 -6.78 12.52 16.66
N ARG A 146 -7.51 12.17 17.72
CA ARG A 146 -8.73 11.35 17.59
C ARG A 146 -9.83 12.17 16.93
N ARG A 147 -10.49 11.62 15.92
CA ARG A 147 -11.72 12.19 15.36
C ARG A 147 -12.83 12.12 16.39
N SER A 148 -13.48 13.24 16.65
CA SER A 148 -14.79 13.24 17.28
C SER A 148 -15.77 12.60 16.30
N THR A 149 -16.19 11.37 16.57
CA THR A 149 -17.39 10.82 15.95
C THR A 149 -18.54 11.79 16.23
N SER A 150 -19.32 12.14 15.20
CA SER A 150 -20.52 12.97 15.35
C SER A 150 -21.44 12.44 16.48
N PRO A 151 -22.23 13.29 17.16
CA PRO A 151 -22.91 12.97 18.44
C PRO A 151 -24.04 11.93 18.41
N ALA A 152 -24.06 10.98 17.46
CA ALA A 152 -25.16 10.05 17.28
C ALA A 152 -25.17 8.85 18.24
N GLU A 153 -24.17 8.69 19.12
CA GLU A 153 -24.07 7.52 20.02
C GLU A 153 -23.87 7.86 21.51
N GLU A 154 -23.93 9.13 21.92
CA GLU A 154 -23.78 9.50 23.35
C GLU A 154 -25.09 9.45 24.18
N ASP A 155 -26.26 9.23 23.58
CA ASP A 155 -27.55 9.23 24.32
C ASP A 155 -27.97 7.86 24.91
N GLY A 156 -27.06 6.88 24.94
CA GLY A 156 -27.36 5.53 25.45
C GLY A 156 -27.01 5.26 26.91
N SER A 157 -26.16 6.07 27.55
CA SER A 157 -25.51 5.65 28.82
C SER A 157 -25.70 6.61 30.01
N ARG A 158 -26.61 7.59 29.94
CA ARG A 158 -26.90 8.50 31.08
C ARG A 158 -28.33 8.39 31.58
N ARG A 159 -28.77 7.18 31.92
CA ARG A 159 -29.91 6.95 32.83
C ARG A 159 -29.60 5.77 33.75
N ASN A 160 -28.88 6.02 34.83
CA ASN A 160 -29.39 5.71 36.17
C ASN A 160 -28.52 6.42 37.20
N THR A 161 -29.06 7.46 37.81
CA THR A 161 -28.59 8.02 39.06
C THR A 161 -28.92 7.03 40.16
N ASP A 162 -27.90 6.52 40.86
CA ASP A 162 -28.07 6.06 42.24
C ASP A 162 -28.69 7.19 43.06
N PRO A 163 -29.61 6.87 43.96
CA PRO A 163 -29.36 7.34 45.32
C PRO A 163 -29.82 6.35 46.40
N PHE A 164 -29.06 6.35 47.51
CA PHE A 164 -29.37 5.85 48.85
C PHE A 164 -28.86 4.45 49.26
N CYS A 165 -27.68 4.46 49.89
CA CYS A 165 -27.40 3.82 51.19
C CYS A 165 -27.64 4.91 52.28
N PRO A 166 -28.02 4.68 53.57
CA PRO A 166 -27.69 3.61 54.53
C PRO A 166 -28.93 2.98 55.23
N SER A 167 -28.92 1.93 56.07
CA SER A 167 -27.96 1.34 57.01
C SER A 167 -28.08 -0.18 57.06
#